data_AF-A0A1G7CFU7-F1
#
_entry.id   AF-A0A1G7CFU7-F1
#
_cell.length_a   1.000
_cell.length_b   1.000
_cell.length_c   1.000
_cell.angle_alpha   90.00
_cell.angle_beta   90.00
_cell.angle_gamma   90.00
#
_symmetry.space_group_name_H-M   'P 1'
#
loop_
_entity.id
_entity.type
_entity.pdbx_description
1 polymer ?
#
loop_
_entity_poly.entity_id
_entity_poly.type
_entity_poly.pdbx_seq_one_letter_code
_entity_poly.pdbx_strand_id
1 'polypeptide(L)'
;MTRDRGPRRLRRFDRSALLAASVTALSLTASGCVVVHGEREVLPAATKGEAAKALTSFLTAYNAAQRANDRERDAGRVDGALADIDGAKLRANHENAPEGDPSYKALELSDTTYTVPKKAGWPRWFLADSASNRGTSRWLLVFTRAGRDEPWRVSYLTVVRPEDVPVLKKDGEGFAEPVTAGDPALSVAPGKLAQEYTDYLRDGGEAFAAGPYTNALRSTRKKNAARPGLARQYRDEALSGGAYTPLGLRTKDGAALVFFASRHYEKQTAAKGVDLTVTDPAIKALMKGEPKQSVTLAYVSNQAVLDPAKSGGGGVRFLGRVAGLTGAKGE
;
A
#
# COMPACT_ATOMS: atom_id res chain seq x y z
N MET A 1 -3.51 110.37 12.56
CA MET A 1 -4.56 109.45 13.03
C MET A 1 -3.90 108.33 13.83
N THR A 2 -3.94 108.39 15.16
CA THR A 2 -3.71 107.21 16.00
C THR A 2 -4.20 107.53 17.41
N ARG A 3 -5.36 106.97 17.77
CA ARG A 3 -6.03 107.14 19.07
C ARG A 3 -5.57 106.05 20.03
N ASP A 4 -4.89 106.49 21.08
CA ASP A 4 -5.10 106.22 22.51
C ASP A 4 -6.10 105.12 22.95
N ARG A 5 -5.66 104.25 23.89
CA ARG A 5 -6.30 103.86 25.18
C ARG A 5 -5.86 102.47 25.68
N GLY A 6 -5.28 102.42 26.90
CA GLY A 6 -5.31 101.22 27.78
C GLY A 6 -6.65 101.13 28.55
N PRO A 7 -6.77 100.51 29.75
CA PRO A 7 -5.90 99.55 30.45
C PRO A 7 -6.68 98.42 31.23
N ARG A 8 -5.95 97.63 32.07
CA ARG A 8 -6.34 96.98 33.36
C ARG A 8 -7.18 95.66 33.44
N ARG A 9 -6.57 94.69 34.19
CA ARG A 9 -7.11 93.84 35.31
C ARG A 9 -8.21 92.80 34.95
N LEU A 10 -8.52 91.71 35.67
CA LEU A 10 -8.03 90.91 36.81
C LEU A 10 -8.91 89.63 36.85
N ARG A 11 -8.38 88.53 37.42
CA ARG A 11 -9.09 87.51 38.24
C ARG A 11 -10.20 86.61 37.65
N ARG A 12 -9.87 85.30 37.64
CA ARG A 12 -10.37 84.21 38.53
C ARG A 12 -11.85 83.77 38.45
N PHE A 13 -12.01 82.44 38.56
CA PHE A 13 -13.21 81.63 38.78
C PHE A 13 -14.06 81.41 37.51
N ASP A 14 -14.62 80.25 37.19
CA ASP A 14 -14.70 78.94 37.83
C ASP A 14 -15.34 77.97 36.83
N ARG A 15 -15.32 76.68 37.15
CA ARG A 15 -16.28 75.63 36.72
C ARG A 15 -16.10 74.93 35.36
N SER A 16 -15.69 73.67 35.52
CA SER A 16 -16.45 72.48 35.05
C SER A 16 -16.56 72.23 33.54
N ALA A 17 -15.80 71.25 33.05
CA ALA A 17 -16.36 70.13 32.29
C ALA A 17 -15.33 69.01 32.14
N LEU A 18 -15.74 67.83 32.63
CA LEU A 18 -15.17 66.52 32.36
C LEU A 18 -15.10 66.25 30.85
N LEU A 19 -13.97 65.77 30.34
CA LEU A 19 -13.94 64.78 29.26
C LEU A 19 -12.69 63.90 29.44
N ALA A 20 -12.92 62.68 29.92
CA ALA A 20 -11.96 61.59 29.96
C ALA A 20 -11.77 61.03 28.53
N ALA A 21 -10.53 61.01 28.05
CA ALA A 21 -10.15 60.26 26.85
C ALA A 21 -9.48 58.95 27.29
N SER A 22 -10.27 57.88 27.35
CA SER A 22 -9.78 56.51 27.55
C SER A 22 -9.13 56.02 26.27
N VAL A 23 -7.81 55.85 26.27
CA VAL A 23 -7.07 55.15 25.21
C VAL A 23 -7.24 53.65 25.45
N THR A 24 -8.20 53.04 24.76
CA THR A 24 -8.37 51.58 24.75
C THR A 24 -7.31 50.99 23.80
N ALA A 25 -6.24 50.45 24.37
CA ALA A 25 -5.28 49.63 23.62
C ALA A 25 -5.97 48.32 23.18
N LEU A 26 -6.26 48.20 21.89
CA LEU A 26 -6.69 46.95 21.27
C LEU A 26 -5.48 46.02 21.14
N SER A 27 -5.31 45.14 22.13
CA SER A 27 -4.44 43.98 22.02
C SER A 27 -5.04 42.99 21.03
N LEU A 28 -4.58 43.05 19.78
CA LEU A 28 -4.80 42.01 18.77
C LEU A 28 -4.01 40.76 19.17
N THR A 29 -4.65 39.84 19.89
CA THR A 29 -4.18 38.47 20.01
C THR A 29 -4.29 37.81 18.65
N ALA A 30 -3.16 37.73 17.95
CA ALA A 30 -3.01 36.90 16.77
C ALA A 30 -3.07 35.42 17.20
N SER A 31 -4.28 34.92 17.42
CA SER A 31 -4.60 33.49 17.45
C SER A 31 -4.49 32.97 16.02
N GLY A 32 -3.27 32.90 15.50
CA GLY A 32 -2.98 32.29 14.21
C GLY A 32 -3.34 30.81 14.30
N CYS A 33 -4.55 30.45 13.88
CA CYS A 33 -4.85 29.11 13.43
C CYS A 33 -3.90 28.82 12.27
N VAL A 34 -2.72 28.28 12.56
CA VAL A 34 -1.84 27.73 11.53
C VAL A 34 -2.58 26.55 10.95
N VAL A 35 -3.26 26.76 9.83
CA VAL A 35 -3.69 25.66 8.97
C VAL A 35 -2.40 25.05 8.44
N VAL A 36 -1.87 24.08 9.18
CA VAL A 36 -0.82 23.22 8.67
C VAL A 36 -1.43 22.49 7.49
N HIS A 37 -1.10 22.93 6.29
CA HIS A 37 -1.32 22.15 5.07
C HIS A 37 -0.44 20.90 5.19
N GLY A 38 -0.97 19.85 5.84
CA GLY A 38 -0.26 18.59 6.11
C GLY A 38 0.21 17.85 4.86
N GLU A 39 -0.09 18.40 3.68
CA GLU A 39 0.45 18.03 2.38
C GLU A 39 1.93 18.38 2.20
N ARG A 40 2.48 19.36 2.93
CA ARG A 40 3.89 19.80 2.81
C ARG A 40 4.79 19.42 3.99
N GLU A 41 4.22 19.21 5.18
CA GLU A 41 5.03 18.95 6.37
C GLU A 41 5.51 17.49 6.44
N VAL A 42 6.82 17.31 6.60
CA VAL A 42 7.45 16.00 6.74
C VAL A 42 7.30 15.52 8.18
N LEU A 43 6.28 14.69 8.39
CA LEU A 43 5.95 14.12 9.70
C LEU A 43 6.08 12.59 9.68
N PRO A 44 6.32 11.95 10.83
CA PRO A 44 6.14 10.51 10.98
C PRO A 44 4.77 10.07 10.48
N ALA A 45 4.73 8.99 9.72
CA ALA A 45 3.47 8.53 9.13
C ALA A 45 2.47 7.96 10.17
N ALA A 46 2.99 7.45 11.29
CA ALA A 46 2.22 6.90 12.40
C ALA A 46 3.05 6.94 13.69
N THR A 47 2.40 6.90 14.84
CA THR A 47 3.05 6.51 16.09
C THR A 47 3.15 4.98 16.19
N LYS A 48 4.07 4.47 17.02
CA LYS A 48 4.14 3.02 17.29
C LYS A 48 2.85 2.47 17.89
N GLY A 49 2.19 3.25 18.76
CA GLY A 49 0.91 2.86 19.38
C GLY A 49 -0.22 2.77 18.35
N GLU A 50 -0.30 3.71 17.41
CA GLU A 50 -1.24 3.63 16.29
C GLU A 50 -0.97 2.43 15.39
N ALA A 51 0.31 2.18 15.05
CA ALA A 51 0.70 1.04 14.22
C ALA A 51 0.31 -0.30 14.86
N ALA A 52 0.54 -0.45 16.17
CA ALA A 52 0.13 -1.63 16.91
C ALA A 52 -1.40 -1.81 16.95
N LYS A 53 -2.15 -0.73 17.20
CA LYS A 53 -3.63 -0.78 17.17
C LYS A 53 -4.16 -1.15 15.79
N ALA A 54 -3.53 -0.65 14.72
CA ALA A 54 -3.89 -0.97 13.35
C ALA A 54 -3.65 -2.46 13.03
N LEU A 55 -2.53 -3.03 13.48
CA LEU A 55 -2.26 -4.46 13.31
C LEU A 55 -3.29 -5.34 14.04
N THR A 56 -3.57 -5.05 15.31
CA THR A 56 -4.60 -5.78 16.07
C THR A 56 -5.97 -5.66 15.40
N SER A 57 -6.32 -4.45 14.94
CA SER A 57 -7.56 -4.17 14.23
C SER A 57 -7.67 -5.00 12.94
N PHE A 58 -6.60 -5.06 12.15
CA PHE A 58 -6.55 -5.91 10.96
C PHE A 58 -6.71 -7.38 11.34
N LEU A 59 -5.95 -7.90 12.30
CA LEU A 59 -5.99 -9.31 12.68
C LEU A 59 -7.37 -9.77 13.17
N THR A 60 -8.04 -8.95 13.98
CA THR A 60 -9.40 -9.25 14.44
C THR A 60 -10.38 -9.36 13.27
N ALA A 61 -10.36 -8.39 12.36
CA ALA A 61 -11.25 -8.36 11.21
C ALA A 61 -10.93 -9.49 10.21
N TYR A 62 -9.65 -9.67 9.89
CA TYR A 62 -9.16 -10.73 9.02
C TYR A 62 -9.55 -12.10 9.55
N ASN A 63 -9.28 -12.41 10.82
CA ASN A 63 -9.67 -13.70 11.41
C ASN A 63 -11.18 -13.92 11.44
N ALA A 64 -11.98 -12.87 11.67
CA ALA A 64 -13.43 -12.96 11.62
C ALA A 64 -13.93 -13.25 10.19
N ALA A 65 -13.37 -12.56 9.19
CA ALA A 65 -13.69 -12.75 7.78
C ALA A 65 -13.33 -14.16 7.30
N GLN A 66 -12.12 -14.63 7.61
CA GLN A 66 -11.65 -15.96 7.22
C GLN A 66 -12.46 -17.08 7.89
N ARG A 67 -12.80 -16.95 9.18
CA ARG A 67 -13.62 -17.96 9.87
C ARG A 67 -15.01 -18.08 9.28
N ALA A 68 -15.61 -16.94 8.90
CA ALA A 68 -16.99 -16.91 8.41
C ALA A 68 -17.11 -16.94 6.88
N ASN A 69 -15.97 -17.04 6.16
CA ASN A 69 -15.91 -16.87 4.71
C ASN A 69 -16.66 -15.62 4.22
N ASP A 70 -16.42 -14.48 4.87
CA ASP A 70 -17.19 -13.26 4.59
C ASP A 70 -16.28 -12.03 4.47
N ARG A 71 -16.23 -11.51 3.25
CA ARG A 71 -15.45 -10.33 2.87
C ARG A 71 -15.95 -9.05 3.55
N GLU A 72 -17.23 -8.92 3.86
CA GLU A 72 -17.74 -7.68 4.46
C GLU A 72 -17.10 -7.39 5.83
N ARG A 73 -16.69 -8.45 6.53
CA ARG A 73 -16.05 -8.37 7.85
C ARG A 73 -14.64 -7.77 7.83
N ASP A 74 -13.89 -7.85 6.72
CA ASP A 74 -12.55 -7.27 6.60
C ASP A 74 -12.42 -6.17 5.54
N ALA A 75 -13.46 -5.89 4.76
CA ALA A 75 -13.44 -4.88 3.69
C ALA A 75 -12.94 -3.49 4.14
N GLY A 76 -13.22 -3.09 5.39
CA GLY A 76 -12.73 -1.82 5.96
C GLY A 76 -11.27 -1.84 6.45
N ARG A 77 -10.56 -2.97 6.33
CA ARG A 77 -9.21 -3.21 6.88
C ARG A 77 -8.20 -3.69 5.84
N VAL A 78 -8.63 -3.96 4.62
CA VAL A 78 -7.77 -4.30 3.49
C VAL A 78 -7.97 -3.31 2.34
N ASP A 79 -6.95 -3.13 1.51
CA ASP A 79 -7.03 -2.32 0.30
C ASP A 79 -6.14 -2.92 -0.81
N GLY A 80 -6.22 -2.37 -2.01
CA GLY A 80 -5.33 -2.68 -3.12
C GLY A 80 -5.29 -4.17 -3.45
N ALA A 81 -4.08 -4.67 -3.70
CA ALA A 81 -3.89 -6.04 -4.16
C ALA A 81 -4.21 -7.09 -3.08
N LEU A 82 -4.06 -6.77 -1.79
CA LEU A 82 -4.53 -7.69 -0.74
C LEU A 82 -6.05 -7.82 -0.74
N ALA A 83 -6.79 -6.71 -0.87
CA ALA A 83 -8.25 -6.74 -0.93
C ALA A 83 -8.78 -7.55 -2.13
N ASP A 84 -8.10 -7.47 -3.28
CA ASP A 84 -8.41 -8.28 -4.47
C ASP A 84 -8.15 -9.78 -4.22
N ILE A 85 -6.98 -10.12 -3.66
CA ILE A 85 -6.55 -11.50 -3.40
C ILE A 85 -7.46 -12.16 -2.35
N ASP A 86 -7.55 -11.57 -1.15
CA ASP A 86 -8.30 -12.17 -0.06
C ASP A 86 -9.81 -12.06 -0.28
N GLY A 87 -10.29 -10.98 -0.88
CA GLY A 87 -11.70 -10.82 -1.19
C GLY A 87 -12.21 -11.87 -2.19
N ALA A 88 -11.40 -12.24 -3.18
CA ALA A 88 -11.76 -13.31 -4.10
C ALA A 88 -11.68 -14.70 -3.47
N LYS A 89 -10.67 -14.95 -2.63
CA LYS A 89 -10.56 -16.17 -1.82
C LYS A 89 -11.78 -16.34 -0.90
N LEU A 90 -12.18 -15.30 -0.18
CA LEU A 90 -13.35 -15.30 0.69
C LEU A 90 -14.63 -15.55 -0.08
N ARG A 91 -14.82 -14.89 -1.24
CA ARG A 91 -15.97 -15.14 -2.12
C ARG A 91 -16.03 -16.59 -2.58
N ALA A 92 -14.90 -17.15 -3.01
CA ALA A 92 -14.83 -18.53 -3.45
C ALA A 92 -15.12 -19.51 -2.30
N ASN A 93 -14.60 -19.24 -1.10
CA ASN A 93 -14.88 -20.05 0.06
C ASN A 93 -16.34 -19.93 0.51
N HIS A 94 -16.95 -18.75 0.43
CA HIS A 94 -18.35 -18.53 0.79
C HIS A 94 -19.28 -19.37 -0.08
N GLU A 95 -19.05 -19.38 -1.40
CA GLU A 95 -19.82 -20.20 -2.34
C GLU A 95 -19.74 -21.70 -2.00
N ASN A 96 -18.56 -22.16 -1.57
CA ASN A 96 -18.34 -23.57 -1.25
C ASN A 96 -18.74 -23.95 0.20
N ALA A 97 -18.74 -22.99 1.12
CA ALA A 97 -18.99 -23.16 2.55
C ALA A 97 -19.54 -21.86 3.16
N PRO A 98 -20.84 -21.56 2.95
CA PRO A 98 -21.44 -20.26 3.31
C PRO A 98 -21.54 -20.05 4.83
N GLU A 99 -21.61 -21.13 5.61
CA GLU A 99 -21.62 -21.09 7.08
C GLU A 99 -20.24 -20.85 7.70
N GLY A 100 -19.20 -20.71 6.86
CA GLY A 100 -17.81 -20.52 7.28
C GLY A 100 -16.99 -21.80 7.36
N ASP A 101 -15.77 -21.67 7.89
CA ASP A 101 -14.83 -22.77 8.11
C ASP A 101 -14.68 -23.04 9.62
N PRO A 102 -15.35 -24.07 10.17
CA PRO A 102 -15.23 -24.41 11.59
C PRO A 102 -13.82 -24.91 11.96
N SER A 103 -13.01 -25.32 10.98
CA SER A 103 -11.62 -25.74 11.18
C SER A 103 -10.63 -24.56 11.14
N TYR A 104 -11.12 -23.33 10.92
CA TYR A 104 -10.26 -22.16 10.80
C TYR A 104 -9.47 -21.89 12.08
N LYS A 105 -8.15 -22.07 11.98
CA LYS A 105 -7.19 -21.65 13.00
C LYS A 105 -6.88 -20.17 12.83
N ALA A 106 -7.03 -19.38 13.88
CA ALA A 106 -6.74 -17.95 13.81
C ALA A 106 -5.29 -17.69 13.39
N LEU A 107 -5.09 -16.72 12.50
CA LEU A 107 -3.78 -16.14 12.23
C LEU A 107 -3.33 -15.38 13.48
N GLU A 108 -2.15 -15.75 13.94
CA GLU A 108 -1.44 -15.05 15.01
C GLU A 108 -0.15 -14.48 14.44
N LEU A 109 0.13 -13.24 14.84
CA LEU A 109 1.34 -12.52 14.49
C LEU A 109 2.07 -12.14 15.78
N SER A 110 3.39 -12.36 15.80
CA SER A 110 4.24 -12.17 16.96
C SER A 110 5.58 -11.56 16.57
N ASP A 111 6.39 -11.15 17.53
CA ASP A 111 7.71 -10.54 17.27
C ASP A 111 7.65 -9.43 16.20
N THR A 112 6.73 -8.48 16.40
CA THR A 112 6.43 -7.46 15.40
C THR A 112 7.32 -6.24 15.54
N THR A 113 8.01 -5.90 14.46
CA THR A 113 8.72 -4.64 14.31
C THR A 113 7.94 -3.69 13.42
N TYR A 114 7.69 -2.47 13.90
CA TYR A 114 7.06 -1.41 13.11
C TYR A 114 8.13 -0.46 12.56
N THR A 115 8.11 -0.27 11.25
CA THR A 115 8.94 0.71 10.56
C THR A 115 8.06 1.82 10.00
N VAL A 116 8.25 3.03 10.53
CA VAL A 116 7.47 4.22 10.18
C VAL A 116 8.35 5.17 9.39
N PRO A 117 8.00 5.51 8.13
CA PRO A 117 8.67 6.54 7.39
C PRO A 117 8.27 7.96 7.83
N LYS A 118 9.20 8.90 7.71
CA LYS A 118 8.89 10.34 7.71
C LYS A 118 8.60 10.80 6.28
N LYS A 119 7.43 11.42 6.05
CA LYS A 119 7.07 11.94 4.72
C LYS A 119 6.11 13.12 4.80
N ALA A 120 6.04 13.88 3.70
CA ALA A 120 4.99 14.86 3.47
C ALA A 120 3.74 14.22 2.86
N GLY A 121 2.57 14.76 3.17
CA GLY A 121 1.29 14.44 2.51
C GLY A 121 0.76 13.02 2.71
N TRP A 122 -0.30 12.73 1.94
CA TRP A 122 -1.05 11.48 1.96
C TRP A 122 -0.66 10.58 0.77
N PRO A 123 -0.92 9.26 0.83
CA PRO A 123 -1.33 8.51 2.02
C PRO A 123 -0.21 8.49 3.08
N ARG A 124 -0.61 8.24 4.33
CA ARG A 124 0.32 7.86 5.41
C ARG A 124 0.46 6.34 5.38
N TRP A 125 1.64 5.82 5.67
CA TRP A 125 1.89 4.38 5.61
C TRP A 125 2.99 3.94 6.56
N PHE A 126 2.97 2.67 6.98
CA PHE A 126 4.05 2.04 7.74
C PHE A 126 4.16 0.56 7.37
N LEU A 127 5.31 -0.03 7.67
CA LEU A 127 5.55 -1.47 7.51
C LEU A 127 5.50 -2.15 8.88
N ALA A 128 4.70 -3.22 8.98
CA ALA A 128 4.81 -4.20 10.05
C ALA A 128 5.53 -5.45 9.52
N ASP A 129 6.64 -5.79 10.15
CA ASP A 129 7.38 -7.03 9.94
C ASP A 129 7.12 -7.95 11.13
N SER A 130 6.54 -9.13 10.90
CA SER A 130 6.06 -10.00 11.96
C SER A 130 6.34 -11.49 11.70
N ALA A 131 6.57 -12.26 12.75
CA ALA A 131 6.50 -13.72 12.68
C ALA A 131 5.03 -14.17 12.63
N SER A 132 4.77 -15.37 12.09
CA SER A 132 3.42 -15.92 11.98
C SER A 132 3.35 -17.36 12.49
N ASN A 133 2.19 -17.75 13.04
CA ASN A 133 1.91 -19.16 13.33
C ASN A 133 1.70 -20.04 12.08
N ARG A 134 1.91 -19.49 10.87
CA ARG A 134 1.77 -20.18 9.58
C ARG A 134 3.10 -20.62 8.95
N GLY A 135 4.21 -20.58 9.69
CA GLY A 135 5.53 -21.03 9.23
C GLY A 135 6.66 -20.24 9.88
N THR A 136 7.87 -20.36 9.33
CA THR A 136 9.06 -19.65 9.85
C THR A 136 9.36 -18.35 9.12
N SER A 137 8.63 -18.03 8.05
CA SER A 137 8.81 -16.82 7.26
C SER A 137 8.27 -15.57 7.96
N ARG A 138 8.84 -14.41 7.61
CA ARG A 138 8.39 -13.09 8.04
C ARG A 138 7.27 -12.61 7.15
N TRP A 139 6.20 -12.12 7.76
CA TRP A 139 5.08 -11.46 7.09
C TRP A 139 5.37 -9.97 7.08
N LEU A 140 5.44 -9.40 5.88
CA LEU A 140 5.62 -7.97 5.65
C LEU A 140 4.27 -7.38 5.23
N LEU A 141 3.66 -6.61 6.14
CA LEU A 141 2.36 -5.96 5.95
C LEU A 141 2.55 -4.45 5.82
N VAL A 142 2.14 -3.88 4.69
CA VAL A 142 2.16 -2.43 4.49
C VAL A 142 0.77 -1.88 4.77
N PHE A 143 0.68 -1.12 5.86
CA PHE A 143 -0.54 -0.41 6.23
C PHE A 143 -0.53 0.96 5.58
N THR A 144 -1.64 1.35 4.98
CA THR A 144 -1.86 2.68 4.41
C THR A 144 -3.10 3.32 5.01
N ARG A 145 -3.12 4.64 5.06
CA ARG A 145 -4.24 5.46 5.47
C ARG A 145 -4.34 6.64 4.51
N ALA A 146 -5.47 6.76 3.82
CA ALA A 146 -5.65 7.73 2.73
C ALA A 146 -5.89 9.17 3.23
N GLY A 147 -6.45 9.33 4.43
CA GLY A 147 -6.77 10.62 5.03
C GLY A 147 -6.79 10.56 6.56
N ARG A 148 -6.91 11.71 7.22
CA ARG A 148 -6.82 11.78 8.70
C ARG A 148 -7.85 10.90 9.41
N ASP A 149 -9.07 10.94 8.89
CA ASP A 149 -10.24 10.30 9.50
C ASP A 149 -10.55 8.93 8.86
N GLU A 150 -9.66 8.45 7.98
CA GLU A 150 -9.73 7.13 7.34
C GLU A 150 -9.09 6.05 8.22
N PRO A 151 -9.60 4.80 8.18
CA PRO A 151 -8.96 3.70 8.88
C PRO A 151 -7.64 3.30 8.21
N TRP A 152 -6.75 2.72 9.01
CA TRP A 152 -5.59 1.98 8.50
C TRP A 152 -6.05 0.70 7.80
N ARG A 153 -5.56 0.49 6.57
CA ARG A 153 -5.85 -0.68 5.74
C ARG A 153 -4.55 -1.33 5.27
N VAL A 154 -4.51 -2.66 5.19
CA VAL A 154 -3.35 -3.36 4.64
C VAL A 154 -3.46 -3.39 3.12
N SER A 155 -2.54 -2.70 2.43
CA SER A 155 -2.51 -2.63 0.96
C SER A 155 -1.63 -3.71 0.34
N TYR A 156 -0.54 -4.06 1.03
CA TYR A 156 0.38 -5.11 0.60
C TYR A 156 0.62 -6.09 1.74
N LEU A 157 0.60 -7.38 1.40
CA LEU A 157 1.08 -8.47 2.23
C LEU A 157 2.01 -9.34 1.38
N THR A 158 3.20 -9.58 1.90
CA THR A 158 4.15 -10.54 1.32
C THR A 158 4.77 -11.40 2.42
N VAL A 159 5.28 -12.56 2.02
CA VAL A 159 5.94 -13.51 2.91
C VAL A 159 7.37 -13.68 2.42
N VAL A 160 8.33 -13.42 3.31
CA VAL A 160 9.77 -13.34 3.00
C VAL A 160 10.54 -14.21 3.98
N ARG A 161 11.66 -14.79 3.54
CA ARG A 161 12.54 -15.55 4.44
C ARG A 161 13.16 -14.60 5.47
N PRO A 162 13.33 -15.00 6.75
CA PRO A 162 13.86 -14.10 7.77
C PRO A 162 15.21 -13.46 7.39
N GLU A 163 16.09 -14.22 6.77
CA GLU A 163 17.41 -13.76 6.31
C GLU A 163 17.36 -12.79 5.12
N ASP A 164 16.24 -12.73 4.41
CA ASP A 164 16.04 -11.85 3.24
C ASP A 164 15.43 -10.50 3.62
N VAL A 165 14.97 -10.31 4.87
CA VAL A 165 14.42 -9.02 5.31
C VAL A 165 15.58 -8.02 5.43
N PRO A 166 15.61 -6.94 4.61
CA PRO A 166 16.76 -6.06 4.56
C PRO A 166 16.80 -5.13 5.78
N VAL A 167 18.00 -4.70 6.15
CA VAL A 167 18.17 -3.69 7.19
C VAL A 167 17.83 -2.32 6.62
N LEU A 168 16.72 -1.75 7.10
CA LEU A 168 16.21 -0.47 6.63
C LEU A 168 17.02 0.70 7.20
N LYS A 169 17.25 1.72 6.35
CA LYS A 169 17.91 2.96 6.75
C LYS A 169 16.93 3.77 7.62
N LYS A 170 17.44 4.28 8.74
CA LYS A 170 16.70 5.10 9.69
C LYS A 170 17.46 6.39 9.97
N ASP A 171 16.73 7.47 10.23
CA ASP A 171 17.29 8.74 10.70
C ASP A 171 17.72 8.65 12.19
N GLY A 172 18.25 9.75 12.72
CA GLY A 172 18.71 9.84 14.12
C GLY A 172 17.58 9.66 15.15
N GLU A 173 16.33 9.77 14.74
CA GLU A 173 15.13 9.58 15.58
C GLU A 173 14.51 8.19 15.39
N GLY A 174 15.07 7.35 14.51
CA GLY A 174 14.64 5.98 14.26
C GLY A 174 13.55 5.82 13.20
N PHE A 175 13.19 6.87 12.46
CA PHE A 175 12.23 6.81 11.36
C PHE A 175 12.89 6.39 10.06
N ALA A 176 12.19 5.60 9.25
CA ALA A 176 12.72 5.15 7.97
C ALA A 176 12.66 6.24 6.89
N GLU A 177 13.56 6.10 5.92
CA GLU A 177 13.58 6.95 4.74
C GLU A 177 12.73 6.31 3.63
N PRO A 178 11.59 6.92 3.23
CA PRO A 178 10.82 6.43 2.09
C PRO A 178 11.54 6.76 0.77
N VAL A 179 11.41 5.88 -0.23
CA VAL A 179 11.85 6.19 -1.59
C VAL A 179 10.71 6.77 -2.41
N THR A 180 11.03 7.70 -3.31
CA THR A 180 10.02 8.34 -4.17
C THR A 180 9.73 7.49 -5.41
N ALA A 181 8.58 7.70 -6.05
CA ALA A 181 8.20 6.93 -7.24
C ALA A 181 9.18 7.11 -8.42
N GLY A 182 9.86 8.26 -8.51
CA GLY A 182 10.79 8.62 -9.57
C GLY A 182 12.26 8.59 -9.13
N ASP A 183 12.61 7.88 -8.05
CA ASP A 183 13.94 7.92 -7.46
C ASP A 183 15.03 7.48 -8.47
N PRO A 184 15.92 8.39 -8.90
CA PRO A 184 16.90 8.10 -9.95
C PRO A 184 18.12 7.33 -9.43
N ALA A 185 18.25 7.18 -8.11
CA ALA A 185 19.36 6.46 -7.50
C ALA A 185 19.15 4.94 -7.52
N LEU A 186 17.97 4.47 -7.89
CA LEU A 186 17.62 3.05 -7.99
C LEU A 186 17.75 2.53 -9.42
N SER A 187 17.93 1.21 -9.57
CA SER A 187 18.03 0.56 -10.88
C SER A 187 16.72 0.72 -11.66
N VAL A 188 15.57 0.50 -11.00
CA VAL A 188 14.25 0.72 -11.58
C VAL A 188 13.41 1.61 -10.66
N ALA A 189 13.16 2.85 -11.09
CA ALA A 189 12.32 3.78 -10.30
C ALA A 189 11.02 3.10 -9.80
N PRO A 190 10.64 3.22 -8.51
CA PRO A 190 9.54 2.46 -7.92
C PRO A 190 8.21 2.56 -8.68
N GLY A 191 7.89 3.73 -9.23
CA GLY A 191 6.69 3.96 -10.03
C GLY A 191 6.66 3.21 -11.37
N LYS A 192 7.79 2.69 -11.84
CA LYS A 192 7.93 1.91 -13.08
C LYS A 192 8.00 0.41 -12.85
N LEU A 193 8.27 -0.05 -11.62
CA LEU A 193 8.50 -1.48 -11.31
C LEU A 193 7.40 -2.41 -11.83
N ALA A 194 6.14 -2.04 -11.64
CA ALA A 194 5.02 -2.86 -12.10
C ALA A 194 5.04 -3.03 -13.63
N GLN A 195 5.29 -1.95 -14.37
CA GLN A 195 5.34 -1.97 -15.84
C GLN A 195 6.55 -2.75 -16.35
N GLU A 196 7.74 -2.43 -15.83
CA GLU A 196 9.00 -3.10 -16.17
C GLU A 196 8.91 -4.61 -15.88
N TYR A 197 8.26 -5.01 -14.79
CA TYR A 197 8.08 -6.43 -14.48
C TYR A 197 7.16 -7.14 -15.47
N THR A 198 6.05 -6.51 -15.87
CA THR A 198 5.14 -7.12 -16.86
C THR A 198 5.75 -7.18 -18.25
N ASP A 199 6.54 -6.16 -18.63
CA ASP A 199 7.30 -6.18 -19.87
C ASP A 199 8.41 -7.24 -19.82
N TYR A 200 9.10 -7.39 -18.68
CA TYR A 200 10.06 -8.46 -18.46
C TYR A 200 9.43 -9.86 -18.60
N LEU A 201 8.23 -10.09 -18.07
CA LEU A 201 7.55 -11.38 -18.20
C LEU A 201 7.25 -11.72 -19.66
N ARG A 202 6.87 -10.72 -20.47
CA ARG A 202 6.61 -10.84 -21.90
C ARG A 202 7.92 -11.05 -22.68
N ASP A 203 8.81 -10.08 -22.63
CA ASP A 203 9.94 -9.95 -23.56
C ASP A 203 11.25 -10.50 -22.98
N GLY A 204 11.39 -10.49 -21.65
CA GLY A 204 12.64 -10.78 -20.95
C GLY A 204 13.44 -9.51 -20.69
N GLY A 205 14.76 -9.66 -20.52
CA GLY A 205 15.67 -8.56 -20.25
C GLY A 205 16.51 -8.79 -19.00
N GLU A 206 17.22 -7.74 -18.58
CA GLU A 206 18.23 -7.81 -17.51
C GLU A 206 17.83 -6.99 -16.26
N ALA A 207 16.69 -6.29 -16.32
CA ALA A 207 16.21 -5.44 -15.23
C ALA A 207 15.93 -6.21 -13.92
N PHE A 208 15.70 -7.53 -14.00
CA PHE A 208 15.39 -8.38 -12.86
C PHE A 208 16.42 -9.49 -12.71
N ALA A 209 16.84 -9.73 -11.47
CA ALA A 209 17.70 -10.86 -11.13
C ALA A 209 16.97 -12.19 -11.38
N ALA A 210 17.74 -13.23 -11.73
CA ALA A 210 17.21 -14.58 -11.90
C ALA A 210 16.61 -15.12 -10.59
N GLY A 211 15.49 -15.83 -10.68
CA GLY A 211 14.75 -16.31 -9.53
C GLY A 211 13.40 -16.97 -9.89
N PRO A 212 12.70 -17.52 -8.88
CA PRO A 212 11.45 -18.27 -9.06
C PRO A 212 10.34 -17.43 -9.71
N TYR A 213 10.32 -16.13 -9.45
CA TYR A 213 9.30 -15.20 -9.96
C TYR A 213 9.74 -14.46 -11.23
N THR A 214 10.92 -14.74 -11.78
CA THR A 214 11.45 -14.05 -12.96
C THR A 214 11.72 -15.05 -14.09
N ASN A 215 12.97 -15.40 -14.37
CA ASN A 215 13.34 -16.29 -15.48
C ASN A 215 12.76 -17.71 -15.34
N ALA A 216 12.63 -18.22 -14.11
CA ALA A 216 12.03 -19.54 -13.87
C ALA A 216 10.52 -19.54 -14.17
N LEU A 217 9.81 -18.46 -13.83
CA LEU A 217 8.40 -18.27 -14.18
C LEU A 217 8.24 -18.21 -15.70
N ARG A 218 9.06 -17.43 -16.41
CA ARG A 218 9.04 -17.37 -17.88
C ARG A 218 9.32 -18.73 -18.52
N SER A 219 10.31 -19.45 -18.02
CA SER A 219 10.65 -20.80 -18.49
C SER A 219 9.47 -21.78 -18.30
N THR A 220 8.81 -21.71 -17.14
CA THR A 220 7.62 -22.52 -16.84
C THR A 220 6.46 -22.19 -17.78
N ARG A 221 6.21 -20.90 -18.02
CA ARG A 221 5.17 -20.44 -18.96
C ARG A 221 5.46 -20.91 -20.38
N LYS A 222 6.69 -20.78 -20.85
CA LYS A 222 7.11 -21.26 -22.18
C LYS A 222 6.92 -22.78 -22.31
N LYS A 223 7.30 -23.55 -21.29
CA LYS A 223 7.10 -25.01 -21.25
C LYS A 223 5.62 -25.41 -21.28
N ASN A 224 4.74 -24.58 -20.72
CA ASN A 224 3.30 -24.86 -20.61
C ASN A 224 2.46 -24.21 -21.71
N ALA A 225 3.03 -23.36 -22.57
CA ALA A 225 2.32 -22.63 -23.61
C ALA A 225 1.65 -23.54 -24.65
N ALA A 226 2.27 -24.68 -24.97
CA ALA A 226 1.71 -25.67 -25.89
C ALA A 226 1.82 -27.07 -25.28
N ARG A 227 0.67 -27.71 -25.06
CA ARG A 227 0.54 -29.13 -24.71
C ARG A 227 -0.38 -29.80 -25.73
N PRO A 228 -0.28 -31.13 -25.94
CA PRO A 228 -1.24 -31.83 -26.80
C PRO A 228 -2.68 -31.52 -26.40
N GLY A 229 -3.48 -31.02 -27.34
CA GLY A 229 -4.88 -30.68 -27.10
C GLY A 229 -5.15 -29.40 -26.29
N LEU A 230 -4.12 -28.66 -25.84
CA LEU A 230 -4.29 -27.47 -25.00
C LEU A 230 -3.25 -26.38 -25.34
N ALA A 231 -3.73 -25.22 -25.76
CA ALA A 231 -2.93 -24.00 -25.89
C ALA A 231 -3.08 -23.13 -24.64
N ARG A 232 -2.00 -22.48 -24.22
CA ARG A 232 -2.02 -21.56 -23.09
C ARG A 232 -1.36 -20.23 -23.45
N GLN A 233 -2.07 -19.16 -23.16
CA GLN A 233 -1.68 -17.78 -23.44
C GLN A 233 -1.62 -16.99 -22.14
N TYR A 234 -0.67 -16.08 -22.06
CA TYR A 234 -0.44 -15.27 -20.87
C TYR A 234 -0.53 -13.79 -21.24
N ARG A 235 -1.15 -13.01 -20.35
CA ARG A 235 -1.15 -11.54 -20.44
C ARG A 235 -0.95 -10.97 -19.06
N ASP A 236 0.00 -10.07 -18.91
CA ASP A 236 0.31 -9.42 -17.64
C ASP A 236 0.02 -7.92 -17.74
N GLU A 237 -0.47 -7.33 -16.66
CA GLU A 237 -0.84 -5.92 -16.57
C GLU A 237 -0.27 -5.30 -15.29
N ALA A 238 0.35 -4.14 -15.43
CA ALA A 238 0.87 -3.38 -14.31
C ALA A 238 -0.27 -2.83 -13.45
N LEU A 239 -0.13 -2.92 -12.13
CA LEU A 239 -1.01 -2.25 -11.17
C LEU A 239 -0.18 -1.24 -10.40
N SER A 240 -0.35 0.05 -10.67
CA SER A 240 0.53 1.12 -10.14
C SER A 240 -0.17 2.38 -9.65
N GLY A 241 -1.50 2.47 -9.77
CA GLY A 241 -2.28 3.65 -9.39
C GLY A 241 -3.17 3.44 -8.16
N GLY A 242 -3.52 4.54 -7.48
CA GLY A 242 -4.44 4.51 -6.33
C GLY A 242 -3.95 3.57 -5.23
N ALA A 243 -4.78 2.60 -4.84
CA ALA A 243 -4.44 1.59 -3.83
C ALA A 243 -3.31 0.63 -4.26
N TYR A 244 -2.88 0.65 -5.52
CA TYR A 244 -1.75 -0.11 -6.06
C TYR A 244 -0.48 0.73 -6.24
N THR A 245 -0.45 1.94 -5.68
CA THR A 245 0.74 2.79 -5.75
C THR A 245 1.93 2.07 -5.10
N PRO A 246 3.07 1.92 -5.79
CA PRO A 246 4.25 1.31 -5.20
C PRO A 246 4.76 2.09 -3.99
N LEU A 247 5.19 1.37 -2.95
CA LEU A 247 5.72 1.95 -1.72
C LEU A 247 7.08 1.34 -1.42
N GLY A 248 8.06 2.14 -1.01
CA GLY A 248 9.38 1.61 -0.71
C GLY A 248 10.11 2.34 0.40
N LEU A 249 11.05 1.62 1.02
CA LEU A 249 11.94 2.11 2.08
C LEU A 249 13.39 1.89 1.66
N ARG A 250 14.22 2.92 1.88
CA ARG A 250 15.66 2.84 1.65
C ARG A 250 16.29 1.83 2.61
N THR A 251 17.19 1.00 2.11
CA THR A 251 18.02 0.09 2.92
C THR A 251 19.34 0.75 3.30
N LYS A 252 20.01 0.25 4.34
CA LYS A 252 21.27 0.84 4.84
C LYS A 252 22.39 0.89 3.79
N ASP A 253 22.40 -0.06 2.87
CA ASP A 253 23.37 -0.19 1.77
C ASP A 253 23.00 0.62 0.51
N GLY A 254 21.90 1.39 0.55
CA GLY A 254 21.50 2.31 -0.53
C GLY A 254 20.50 1.74 -1.53
N ALA A 255 20.21 0.43 -1.48
CA ALA A 255 19.11 -0.20 -2.21
C ALA A 255 17.73 0.22 -1.64
N ALA A 256 16.65 -0.32 -2.17
CA ALA A 256 15.30 -0.11 -1.64
C ALA A 256 14.51 -1.41 -1.54
N LEU A 257 13.85 -1.61 -0.39
CA LEU A 257 12.75 -2.56 -0.28
C LEU A 257 11.52 -1.90 -0.91
N VAL A 258 10.98 -2.49 -1.97
CA VAL A 258 9.81 -1.94 -2.67
C VAL A 258 8.69 -2.96 -2.77
N PHE A 259 7.47 -2.50 -2.49
CA PHE A 259 6.24 -3.24 -2.65
C PHE A 259 5.49 -2.70 -3.87
N PHE A 260 5.05 -3.59 -4.75
CA PHE A 260 4.21 -3.25 -5.89
C PHE A 260 3.24 -4.40 -6.19
N ALA A 261 2.37 -4.19 -7.18
CA ALA A 261 1.39 -5.18 -7.60
C ALA A 261 1.37 -5.37 -9.12
N SER A 262 0.86 -6.53 -9.54
CA SER A 262 0.60 -6.84 -10.95
C SER A 262 -0.61 -7.75 -11.06
N ARG A 263 -1.27 -7.68 -12.22
CA ARG A 263 -2.35 -8.59 -12.61
C ARG A 263 -1.85 -9.53 -13.71
N HIS A 264 -2.29 -10.77 -13.66
CA HIS A 264 -1.87 -11.82 -14.58
C HIS A 264 -3.09 -12.58 -15.07
N TYR A 265 -3.16 -12.80 -16.36
CA TYR A 265 -4.17 -13.61 -17.00
C TYR A 265 -3.53 -14.84 -17.62
N GLU A 266 -4.18 -15.98 -17.43
CA GLU A 266 -3.86 -17.23 -18.12
C GLU A 266 -5.11 -17.70 -18.87
N LYS A 267 -5.07 -17.69 -20.20
CA LYS A 267 -6.12 -18.31 -21.02
C LYS A 267 -5.66 -19.69 -21.45
N GLN A 268 -6.48 -20.70 -21.16
CA GLN A 268 -6.30 -22.06 -21.64
C GLN A 268 -7.37 -22.33 -22.70
N THR A 269 -6.99 -22.87 -23.85
CA THR A 269 -7.89 -23.16 -24.97
C THR A 269 -7.71 -24.61 -25.38
N ALA A 270 -8.77 -25.39 -25.27
CA ALA A 270 -8.80 -26.78 -25.70
C ALA A 270 -8.92 -26.86 -27.23
N ALA A 271 -8.29 -27.89 -27.81
CA ALA A 271 -8.52 -28.25 -29.20
C ALA A 271 -9.96 -28.76 -29.39
N LYS A 272 -10.47 -28.69 -30.63
CA LYS A 272 -11.80 -29.21 -30.94
C LYS A 272 -11.90 -30.69 -30.56
N GLY A 273 -12.94 -31.05 -29.81
CA GLY A 273 -13.17 -32.42 -29.34
C GLY A 273 -12.39 -32.80 -28.08
N VAL A 274 -11.68 -31.86 -27.45
CA VAL A 274 -11.08 -32.03 -26.12
C VAL A 274 -11.94 -31.29 -25.10
N ASP A 275 -12.40 -31.99 -24.08
CA ASP A 275 -13.19 -31.38 -23.00
C ASP A 275 -12.29 -30.62 -22.03
N LEU A 276 -12.67 -29.38 -21.71
CA LEU A 276 -11.98 -28.58 -20.71
C LEU A 276 -12.65 -28.78 -19.34
N THR A 277 -12.13 -29.74 -18.56
CA THR A 277 -12.65 -30.00 -17.21
C THR A 277 -12.01 -29.06 -16.19
N VAL A 278 -12.82 -28.18 -15.61
CA VAL A 278 -12.44 -27.40 -14.43
C VAL A 278 -12.88 -28.17 -13.19
N THR A 279 -11.93 -28.68 -12.40
CA THR A 279 -12.22 -29.45 -11.18
C THR A 279 -12.00 -28.65 -9.90
N ASP A 280 -11.14 -27.63 -9.94
CA ASP A 280 -10.81 -26.79 -8.79
C ASP A 280 -12.05 -26.03 -8.27
N PRO A 281 -12.46 -26.23 -7.00
CA PRO A 281 -13.64 -25.58 -6.44
C PRO A 281 -13.56 -24.06 -6.39
N ALA A 282 -12.36 -23.49 -6.21
CA ALA A 282 -12.19 -22.04 -6.18
C ALA A 282 -12.32 -21.45 -7.58
N ILE A 283 -11.81 -22.12 -8.61
CA ILE A 283 -12.03 -21.71 -10.00
C ILE A 283 -13.52 -21.78 -10.35
N LYS A 284 -14.21 -22.88 -9.98
CA LYS A 284 -15.66 -23.02 -10.21
C LYS A 284 -16.47 -21.93 -9.53
N ALA A 285 -16.22 -21.68 -8.25
CA ALA A 285 -16.91 -20.65 -7.48
C ALA A 285 -16.70 -19.23 -8.03
N LEU A 286 -15.57 -18.99 -8.70
CA LEU A 286 -15.25 -17.71 -9.33
C LEU A 286 -15.59 -17.66 -10.83
N MET A 287 -16.11 -18.75 -11.39
CA MET A 287 -16.36 -18.88 -12.82
C MET A 287 -17.56 -18.04 -13.24
N LYS A 288 -17.35 -17.25 -14.29
CA LYS A 288 -18.45 -16.64 -15.06
C LYS A 288 -18.53 -17.31 -16.43
N GLY A 289 -19.73 -17.75 -16.81
CA GLY A 289 -19.95 -18.50 -18.04
C GLY A 289 -19.54 -19.97 -17.94
N GLU A 290 -19.67 -20.70 -19.04
CA GLU A 290 -19.37 -22.13 -19.14
C GLU A 290 -18.02 -22.33 -19.85
N PRO A 291 -17.09 -23.15 -19.31
CA PRO A 291 -15.79 -23.39 -19.92
C PRO A 291 -15.90 -24.37 -21.11
N LYS A 292 -16.49 -23.92 -22.23
CA LYS A 292 -16.75 -24.78 -23.40
C LYS A 292 -15.46 -25.09 -24.16
N GLN A 293 -14.81 -24.06 -24.69
CA GLN A 293 -13.56 -24.21 -25.45
C GLN A 293 -12.38 -23.61 -24.69
N SER A 294 -12.62 -22.61 -23.83
CA SER A 294 -11.57 -21.95 -23.10
C SER A 294 -11.95 -21.52 -21.70
N VAL A 295 -10.93 -21.43 -20.84
CA VAL A 295 -11.02 -20.80 -19.54
C VAL A 295 -9.97 -19.71 -19.45
N THR A 296 -10.35 -18.52 -19.00
CA THR A 296 -9.42 -17.43 -18.65
C THR A 296 -9.41 -17.26 -17.14
N LEU A 297 -8.23 -17.43 -16.53
CA LEU A 297 -8.00 -17.25 -15.11
C LEU A 297 -7.34 -15.90 -14.89
N ALA A 298 -7.84 -15.12 -13.93
CA ALA A 298 -7.27 -13.84 -13.53
C ALA A 298 -6.64 -13.97 -12.14
N TYR A 299 -5.43 -13.44 -11.99
CA TYR A 299 -4.68 -13.43 -10.74
C TYR A 299 -4.21 -12.02 -10.44
N VAL A 300 -4.18 -11.66 -9.16
CA VAL A 300 -3.47 -10.47 -8.68
C VAL A 300 -2.34 -10.94 -7.78
N SER A 301 -1.21 -10.25 -7.81
CA SER A 301 -0.12 -10.51 -6.88
C SER A 301 0.45 -9.27 -6.22
N ASN A 302 0.79 -9.42 -4.94
CA ASN A 302 1.70 -8.55 -4.20
C ASN A 302 3.14 -9.02 -4.39
N GLN A 303 4.05 -8.10 -4.63
CA GLN A 303 5.48 -8.37 -4.71
C GLN A 303 6.22 -7.57 -3.64
N ALA A 304 7.27 -8.16 -3.08
CA ALA A 304 8.30 -7.46 -2.32
C ALA A 304 9.64 -7.73 -2.99
N VAL A 305 10.33 -6.66 -3.38
CA VAL A 305 11.60 -6.72 -4.08
C VAL A 305 12.65 -5.88 -3.40
N LEU A 306 13.91 -6.26 -3.59
CA LEU A 306 15.06 -5.43 -3.32
C LEU A 306 15.55 -4.86 -4.65
N ASP A 307 15.39 -3.56 -4.82
CA ASP A 307 15.88 -2.82 -5.97
C ASP A 307 17.25 -2.20 -5.64
N PRO A 308 18.34 -2.62 -6.30
CA PRO A 308 19.67 -2.15 -5.97
C PRO A 308 19.83 -0.67 -6.29
N ALA A 309 20.80 -0.04 -5.62
CA ALA A 309 21.29 1.27 -6.06
C ALA A 309 21.85 1.14 -7.48
N LYS A 310 21.53 2.10 -8.34
CA LYS A 310 21.98 2.13 -9.74
C LYS A 310 23.50 2.05 -9.87
N SER A 311 24.23 2.66 -8.92
CA SER A 311 25.70 2.62 -8.87
C SER A 311 26.29 1.25 -8.51
N GLY A 312 25.53 0.40 -7.81
CA GLY A 312 25.97 -0.94 -7.43
C GLY A 312 25.83 -1.97 -8.56
N GLY A 313 25.07 -1.64 -9.61
CA GLY A 313 24.72 -2.58 -10.67
C GLY A 313 23.79 -3.70 -10.21
N GLY A 314 23.36 -4.53 -11.17
CA GLY A 314 22.50 -5.69 -10.91
C GLY A 314 21.01 -5.43 -11.13
N GLY A 315 20.25 -6.53 -11.19
CA GLY A 315 18.81 -6.51 -11.41
C GLY A 315 18.02 -6.51 -10.10
N VAL A 316 16.78 -6.04 -10.18
CA VAL A 316 15.80 -6.09 -9.08
C VAL A 316 15.58 -7.54 -8.64
N ARG A 317 15.77 -7.80 -7.34
CA ARG A 317 15.66 -9.16 -6.77
C ARG A 317 14.33 -9.34 -6.05
N PHE A 318 13.62 -10.40 -6.36
CA PHE A 318 12.42 -10.77 -5.61
C PHE A 318 12.76 -11.37 -4.24
N LEU A 319 12.11 -10.85 -3.20
CA LEU A 319 12.17 -11.39 -1.83
C LEU A 319 10.95 -12.27 -1.54
N GLY A 320 9.79 -11.88 -2.07
CA GLY A 320 8.55 -12.61 -1.88
C GLY A 320 7.48 -12.19 -2.88
N ARG A 321 6.55 -13.11 -3.15
CA ARG A 321 5.37 -12.85 -3.98
C ARG A 321 4.19 -13.63 -3.40
N VAL A 322 3.09 -12.94 -3.15
CA VAL A 322 1.80 -13.55 -2.78
C VAL A 322 0.85 -13.31 -3.94
N ALA A 323 0.27 -14.37 -4.48
CA ALA A 323 -0.66 -14.29 -5.61
C ALA A 323 -1.94 -15.05 -5.28
N GLY A 324 -3.07 -14.50 -5.72
CA GLY A 324 -4.39 -15.10 -5.56
C GLY A 324 -5.17 -15.10 -6.86
N LEU A 325 -6.00 -16.13 -7.05
CA LEU A 325 -7.00 -16.18 -8.10
C LEU A 325 -8.09 -15.16 -7.78
N THR A 326 -8.35 -14.23 -8.69
CA THR A 326 -9.32 -13.14 -8.50
C THR A 326 -10.57 -13.29 -9.38
N GLY A 327 -10.51 -14.13 -10.41
CA GLY A 327 -11.64 -14.47 -11.25
C GLY A 327 -11.36 -15.59 -12.23
N ALA A 328 -12.43 -16.19 -12.75
CA ALA A 328 -12.39 -17.14 -13.84
C ALA A 328 -13.51 -16.83 -14.85
N LYS A 329 -13.24 -17.04 -16.13
CA LYS A 329 -14.23 -16.88 -17.21
C LYS A 329 -14.17 -18.08 -18.15
N GLY A 330 -15.31 -18.73 -18.36
CA GLY A 330 -15.49 -19.77 -19.36
C GLY A 330 -16.09 -19.21 -20.65
N GLU A 331 -15.57 -19.64 -21.80
CA GLU A 331 -16.05 -19.28 -23.14
C GLU A 331 -16.05 -20.51 -24.07
#